data_AF-A0A822GEZ8-F1
#
_entry.id   AF-A0A822GEZ8-F1
#
_cell.length_a   1.000
_cell.length_b   1.000
_cell.length_c   1.000
_cell.angle_alpha   90.00
_cell.angle_beta   90.00
_cell.angle_gamma   90.00
#
_symmetry.space_group_name_H-M   'P 1'
#
loop_
_entity.id
_entity.type
_entity.pdbx_description
1 polymer ?
#
loop_
_entity_poly.entity_id
_entity_poly.type
_entity_poly.pdbx_seq_one_letter_code
_entity_poly.pdbx_strand_id
1 'polypeptide(L)' 'MLERLFSKYGDIVQTKVLRDPRTRISRGVAFVLMKSARYAERAVKALDGYVPSGAHT' A
#
# COMPACT_ATOMS: atom_id res chain seq x y z
N MET A 1 5.95 -0.51 -6.32
CA MET A 1 5.04 0.66 -6.30
C MET A 1 4.74 1.10 -4.88
N LEU A 2 4.11 0.24 -4.06
CA LEU A 2 3.77 0.55 -2.66
C LEU A 2 4.99 0.94 -1.82
N GLU A 3 6.10 0.20 -1.89
CA GLU A 3 7.29 0.57 -1.10
C GLU A 3 7.80 1.98 -1.37
N ARG A 4 7.86 2.39 -2.64
CA ARG A 4 8.29 3.75 -3.01
C ARG A 4 7.28 4.82 -2.56
N LEU A 5 5.99 4.49 -2.59
CA LEU A 5 4.92 5.40 -2.19
C LEU A 5 4.93 5.64 -0.67
N PHE A 6 5.06 4.56 0.10
CA PHE A 6 5.04 4.59 1.56
C PHE A 6 6.39 5.02 2.17
N SER A 7 7.50 4.85 1.45
CA SER A 7 8.86 5.20 1.90
C SER A 7 9.02 6.70 2.14
N LYS A 8 8.21 7.55 1.48
CA LYS A 8 8.15 8.99 1.76
C LYS A 8 7.60 9.33 3.16
N TYR A 9 6.81 8.43 3.73
CA TYR A 9 6.14 8.66 5.01
C TYR A 9 6.87 7.98 6.18
N GLY A 10 7.68 6.96 5.91
CA GLY A 10 8.58 6.35 6.88
C GLY A 10 9.16 5.02 6.42
N ASP A 11 9.87 4.36 7.33
CA ASP A 11 10.56 3.11 7.08
C ASP A 11 9.56 1.94 6.97
N ILE A 12 9.61 1.23 5.84
CA ILE A 12 8.74 0.08 5.57
C ILE A 12 9.49 -1.18 5.92
N VAL A 13 8.85 -2.07 6.66
CA VAL A 13 9.37 -3.39 6.99
C VAL A 13 9.00 -4.40 5.92
N GLN A 14 7.74 -4.40 5.48
CA GLN A 14 7.26 -5.35 4.49
C GLN A 14 6.03 -4.82 3.74
N THR A 15 5.86 -5.21 2.48
CA THR A 15 4.59 -5.02 1.75
C THR A 15 4.12 -6.34 1.17
N LYS A 16 2.81 -6.58 1.22
CA LYS A 16 2.19 -7.80 0.70
C LYS A 16 0.90 -7.44 -0.02
N VAL A 17 0.91 -7.58 -1.34
CA VAL A 17 -0.28 -7.38 -2.18
C VAL A 17 -1.11 -8.65 -2.16
N LEU A 18 -2.39 -8.53 -1.81
CA LEU A 18 -3.32 -9.64 -1.95
C LEU A 18 -3.72 -9.76 -3.41
N ARG A 19 -3.27 -10.86 -4.02
CA ARG A 19 -3.69 -11.27 -5.36
C ARG A 19 -4.60 -12.47 -5.23
N ASP A 20 -5.70 -12.46 -5.96
CA ASP A 20 -6.60 -13.61 -5.99
C ASP A 20 -5.89 -14.75 -6.72
N PRO A 21 -5.66 -15.91 -6.09
CA PRO A 21 -4.93 -17.00 -6.71
C PRO A 21 -5.73 -17.63 -7.86
N ARG A 22 -7.07 -17.45 -7.89
CA ARG A 22 -7.95 -18.06 -8.91
C ARG A 22 -8.05 -17.22 -10.18
N THR A 23 -8.14 -15.89 -10.05
CA THR A 23 -8.31 -15.00 -11.20
C THR A 23 -7.03 -14.28 -11.61
N ARG A 24 -5.96 -14.35 -10.78
CA ARG A 24 -4.76 -13.50 -10.87
C ARG A 24 -5.03 -12.00 -10.86
N ILE A 25 -6.26 -11.59 -10.57
CA ILE A 25 -6.65 -10.20 -10.43
C ILE A 25 -6.21 -9.75 -9.03
N SER A 26 -5.50 -8.62 -8.96
CA SER A 26 -5.22 -8.00 -7.66
C SER A 26 -6.54 -7.49 -7.11
N ARG A 27 -6.97 -7.92 -5.92
CA ARG A 27 -8.26 -7.52 -5.32
C ARG A 27 -8.35 -6.02 -4.97
N GLY A 28 -7.40 -5.21 -5.42
CA GLY A 28 -7.22 -3.83 -4.99
C GLY A 28 -6.74 -3.70 -3.54
N VAL A 29 -6.43 -4.81 -2.86
CA VAL A 29 -6.02 -4.81 -1.45
C VAL A 29 -4.54 -5.14 -1.33
N ALA A 30 -3.83 -4.35 -0.53
CA ALA A 30 -2.46 -4.63 -0.14
C ALA A 30 -2.25 -4.28 1.34
N PHE A 31 -1.40 -5.05 2.00
CA PHE A 31 -0.95 -4.80 3.36
C PHE A 31 0.46 -4.20 3.33
N VAL A 32 0.67 -3.18 4.15
CA VAL A 32 1.97 -2.54 4.33
C VAL A 32 2.30 -2.56 5.81
N LEU A 33 3.41 -3.20 6.15
CA LEU A 33 3.97 -3.24 7.50
C LEU A 33 5.01 -2.13 7.64
N MET A 34 4.72 -1.17 8.50
CA MET A 34 5.62 -0.06 8.82
C MET A 34 6.41 -0.34 10.09
N LYS A 35 7.59 0.25 10.20
CA LYS A 35 8.47 0.08 11.36
C LYS A 35 7.97 0.78 12.63
N SER A 36 7.07 1.75 12.48
CA SER A 36 6.44 2.44 13.61
C SER A 36 5.01 2.82 13.29
N ALA A 37 4.13 2.75 14.30
CA ALA A 37 2.72 3.12 14.19
C ALA A 37 2.53 4.55 13.68
N ARG A 38 3.34 5.50 14.16
CA ARG A 38 3.30 6.90 13.72
C ARG A 38 3.54 7.07 12.21
N TYR A 39 4.40 6.26 11.60
CA TYR A 39 4.62 6.30 10.15
C TYR A 39 3.45 5.69 9.39
N ALA A 40 2.85 4.61 9.93
CA ALA A 40 1.65 4.01 9.37
C ALA A 40 0.48 5.01 9.37
N GLU A 41 0.22 5.68 10.49
CA GLU A 41 -0.85 6.66 10.59
C GLU A 41 -0.68 7.83 9.62
N ARG A 42 0.54 8.36 9.47
CA ARG A 42 0.83 9.41 8.48
C ARG A 42 0.60 8.93 7.06
N ALA A 43 1.06 7.72 6.74
CA ALA A 43 0.89 7.15 5.42
C ALA A 43 -0.58 6.90 5.10
N VAL A 44 -1.35 6.34 6.04
CA VAL A 44 -2.80 6.17 5.90
C VAL A 44 -3.45 7.52 5.68
N LYS A 45 -3.22 8.51 6.54
CA LYS A 45 -3.84 9.84 6.40
C LYS A 45 -3.49 10.57 5.10
N ALA A 46 -2.31 10.32 4.53
CA ALA A 46 -1.87 10.94 3.29
C ALA A 46 -2.27 10.16 2.02
N LEU A 47 -2.53 8.86 2.14
CA LEU A 47 -2.87 7.97 1.03
C LEU A 47 -4.34 7.52 1.05
N ASP A 48 -5.08 7.88 2.09
CA ASP A 48 -6.53 7.75 2.17
C ASP A 48 -7.16 8.52 1.00
N GLY A 49 -7.84 7.79 0.10
CA GLY A 49 -8.39 8.34 -1.14
C GLY A 49 -7.39 8.54 -2.29
N TYR A 50 -6.10 8.20 -2.11
CA TYR A 50 -5.12 8.28 -3.19
C TYR A 50 -5.27 7.09 -4.15
N VAL A 51 -5.80 7.37 -5.35
CA VAL A 51 -5.90 6.40 -6.44
C VAL A 51 -4.67 6.53 -7.35
N PRO A 52 -3.72 5.58 -7.36
CA PRO A 52 -2.61 5.63 -8.30
C PRO A 52 -3.14 5.51 -9.74
N SER A 53 -2.77 6.47 -10.58
CA SER A 53 -3.07 6.50 -12.01
C SER A 53 -2.57 5.21 -12.67
N GLY A 54 -3.47 4.26 -12.91
CA GLY A 54 -3.12 2.91 -13.37
C GLY A 54 -4.04 1.81 -12.84
N ALA A 55 -4.86 2.09 -11.82
CA ALA A 55 -6.03 1.26 -11.50
C ALA A 55 -7.12 1.50 -12.57
N HIS A 56 -6.96 0.88 -13.73
CA HIS A 56 -7.99 0.88 -14.77
C HIS A 56 -9.15 -0.02 -14.31
N THR A 57 -10.37 0.48 -14.47
CA THR A 57 -11.64 -0.21 -14.27
C THR A 57 -11.79 -1.38 -15.23
#